data_AF-A0A955X8F0-F1
#
_entry.id   AF-A0A955X8F0-F1
#
_cell.length_a   1.000
_cell.length_b   1.000
_cell.length_c   1.000
_cell.angle_alpha   90.00
_cell.angle_beta   90.00
_cell.angle_gamma   90.00
#
_symmetry.space_group_name_H-M   'P 1'
#
loop_
_entity.id
_entity.type
_entity.pdbx_description
1 polymer ?
#
loop_
_entity_poly.entity_id
_entity_poly.type
_entity_poly.pdbx_seq_one_letter_code
_entity_poly.pdbx_strand_id
1 'polypeptide(L)' 'MKTPMSDALAPGDVPGFPCPNCKDFRIKLSLREVLYGREAQCGKCGLTLSIDRSNAGKLMSLLQDVYVAEQNVSAFQKK' A
#
# COMPACT_ATOMS: atom_id res chain seq x y z
N MET A 1 27.18 -13.52 7.89
CA MET A 1 26.50 -12.88 6.74
C MET A 1 25.08 -12.56 7.21
N LYS A 2 24.77 -11.28 7.46
CA LYS A 2 23.42 -10.82 7.83
C LYS A 2 23.03 -9.76 6.81
N THR A 3 22.08 -10.06 5.94
CA THR A 3 21.41 -9.06 5.13
C THR A 3 20.05 -8.87 5.80
N PRO A 4 19.77 -7.73 6.46
CA PRO A 4 18.39 -7.43 6.81
C PRO A 4 17.66 -7.11 5.51
N MET A 5 16.51 -7.76 5.27
CA MET A 5 15.52 -7.28 4.31
C MET A 5 14.97 -5.97 4.85
N SER A 6 15.72 -4.89 4.67
CA SER A 6 15.26 -3.53 4.91
C SER A 6 14.60 -3.05 3.63
N ASP A 7 13.28 -3.23 3.55
CA ASP A 7 12.36 -2.48 2.67
C ASP A 7 12.30 -1.00 3.08
N ALA A 8 13.47 -0.39 3.25
CA ALA A 8 13.60 1.03 3.40
C ALA A 8 13.57 1.61 1.98
N LEU A 9 12.41 2.16 1.60
CA LEU A 9 12.33 3.20 0.58
C LEU A 9 13.54 4.14 0.75
N ALA A 10 14.20 4.50 -0.35
CA ALA A 10 15.40 5.34 -0.31
C ALA A 10 15.16 6.58 0.59
N PRO A 11 16.17 7.07 1.33
CA PRO A 11 16.01 8.26 2.16
C PRO A 11 15.60 9.45 1.29
N GLY A 12 14.29 9.72 1.22
CA GLY A 12 13.66 10.68 0.29
C GLY A 12 12.28 10.23 -0.22
N ASP A 13 12.04 8.92 -0.31
CA ASP A 13 10.77 8.37 -0.80
C ASP A 13 9.80 8.12 0.37
N VAL A 14 9.08 9.17 0.76
CA VAL A 14 7.99 9.02 1.73
C VAL A 14 6.88 8.17 1.11
N PRO A 15 6.49 7.01 1.70
CA PRO A 15 5.50 6.12 1.12
C PRO A 15 4.14 6.80 0.92
N GLY A 16 3.34 6.25 0.00
CA GLY A 16 2.03 6.78 -0.39
C GLY A 16 2.10 7.64 -1.65
N PHE A 17 0.97 8.26 -2.01
CA PHE A 17 0.84 9.15 -3.17
C PHE A 17 0.39 10.55 -2.72
N PRO A 18 0.79 11.64 -3.41
CA PRO A 18 0.40 12.99 -3.00
C PRO A 18 -1.10 13.17 -3.13
N CYS A 19 -1.73 13.77 -2.11
CA CYS A 19 -3.13 14.18 -2.19
C CYS A 19 -3.27 15.25 -3.28
N PRO A 20 -4.19 15.09 -4.24
CA PRO A 20 -4.35 16.04 -5.35
C PRO A 20 -4.84 17.43 -4.90
N ASN A 21 -5.51 17.51 -3.74
CA ASN A 21 -5.98 18.78 -3.17
C ASN A 21 -4.90 19.46 -2.30
N CYS A 22 -4.34 18.73 -1.32
CA CYS A 22 -3.35 19.31 -0.40
C CYS A 22 -1.97 19.53 -1.04
N LYS A 23 -1.56 18.63 -1.94
CA LYS A 23 -0.22 18.49 -2.54
C LYS A 23 0.92 18.17 -1.56
N ASP A 24 0.81 18.60 -0.31
CA ASP A 24 1.83 18.44 0.74
C ASP A 24 1.57 17.25 1.69
N PHE A 25 0.41 16.61 1.61
CA PHE A 25 0.07 15.40 2.35
C PHE A 25 0.12 14.17 1.45
N ARG A 26 0.78 13.09 1.89
CA ARG A 26 0.79 11.81 1.16
C ARG A 26 -0.20 10.83 1.76
N ILE A 27 -1.11 10.33 0.93
CA ILE A 27 -2.09 9.30 1.29
C ILE A 27 -1.38 7.96 1.23
N LYS A 28 -1.31 7.29 2.39
CA LYS A 28 -0.76 5.94 2.54
C LYS A 28 -1.91 4.96 2.61
N LEU A 29 -1.80 3.86 1.89
CA LEU A 29 -2.72 2.73 1.95
C LEU A 29 -1.92 1.47 2.23
N SER A 30 -2.44 0.62 3.10
CA SER A 30 -1.99 -0.75 3.25
C SER A 30 -2.34 -1.57 2.01
N LEU A 31 -1.64 -2.69 1.83
CA LEU A 31 -1.91 -3.62 0.75
C LEU A 31 -3.37 -4.12 0.77
N ARG A 32 -3.93 -4.35 1.97
CA ARG A 32 -5.33 -4.72 2.18
C ARG A 32 -6.30 -3.64 1.70
N GLU A 33 -6.02 -2.37 1.99
CA GLU A 33 -6.85 -1.25 1.52
C GLU A 33 -6.77 -1.09 0.00
N VAL A 34 -5.59 -1.28 -0.61
CA VAL A 34 -5.45 -1.26 -2.07
C VAL A 34 -6.21 -2.41 -2.73
N LEU A 35 -6.21 -3.62 -2.14
CA LEU A 35 -6.89 -4.78 -2.71
C LEU A 35 -8.41 -4.73 -2.53
N TYR A 36 -8.89 -4.35 -1.34
CA TYR A 36 -10.30 -4.54 -0.96
C TYR A 36 -11.04 -3.24 -0.59
N GLY A 37 -10.32 -2.13 -0.36
CA GLY A 37 -10.93 -0.85 -0.05
C GLY A 37 -11.70 -0.27 -1.23
N ARG A 38 -12.74 0.53 -1.00
CA ARG A 38 -13.42 1.23 -2.11
C ARG A 38 -12.83 2.59 -2.37
N GLU A 39 -12.28 3.19 -1.33
CA GLU A 39 -11.92 4.59 -1.29
C GLU A 39 -10.63 4.79 -0.51
N ALA A 40 -9.93 5.87 -0.84
CA ALA A 40 -8.77 6.37 -0.14
C ALA A 40 -9.09 7.79 0.37
N GLN A 41 -8.97 8.00 1.67
CA GLN A 41 -9.25 9.31 2.27
C GLN A 41 -7.95 10.05 2.61
N CYS A 42 -7.90 11.33 2.28
CA CYS A 42 -6.86 12.22 2.75
C CYS A 42 -7.09 12.57 4.23
N GLY A 43 -6.20 12.15 5.11
CA GLY A 43 -6.27 12.47 6.54
C GLY A 43 -6.09 13.97 6.88
N LYS A 44 -5.69 14.82 5.92
CA LYS A 44 -5.52 16.27 6.13
C LYS A 44 -6.74 17.08 5.70
N CYS A 45 -7.20 16.93 4.46
CA CYS A 45 -8.33 17.72 3.93
C CYS A 45 -9.66 16.96 3.83
N GLY A 46 -9.68 15.66 4.15
CA GLY A 46 -10.88 14.82 4.07
C GLY A 46 -11.28 14.40 2.66
N LEU A 47 -10.55 14.81 1.61
CA LEU A 47 -10.82 14.39 0.24
C LEU A 47 -10.87 12.87 0.14
N THR A 48 -11.93 12.35 -0.47
CA THR A 48 -12.16 10.92 -0.68
C THR A 48 -12.00 10.60 -2.16
N LEU A 49 -11.18 9.60 -2.48
CA LEU A 49 -10.86 9.17 -3.84
C LEU A 49 -11.33 7.73 -4.02
N SER A 50 -12.13 7.44 -5.05
CA SER A 50 -12.49 6.06 -5.39
C SER A 50 -11.28 5.31 -5.96
N ILE A 51 -11.11 4.05 -5.54
CA ILE A 51 -10.06 3.18 -6.05
C ILE A 51 -10.59 2.42 -7.26
N ASP A 52 -10.22 2.85 -8.47
CA ASP A 52 -10.51 2.14 -9.71
C ASP A 52 -9.44 1.06 -9.99
N ARG A 53 -9.91 -0.16 -10.25
CA ARG A 53 -9.08 -1.33 -10.55
C ARG A 53 -9.31 -1.89 -11.95
N SER A 54 -10.24 -1.30 -12.70
CA SER A 54 -10.74 -1.86 -13.96
C SER A 54 -9.63 -2.11 -14.98
N ASN A 55 -8.61 -1.26 -14.98
CA ASN A 55 -7.47 -1.32 -15.91
C ASN A 55 -6.18 -1.86 -15.27
N ALA A 56 -6.24 -2.35 -14.04
CA ALA A 56 -5.07 -2.73 -13.25
C ALA A 56 -4.97 -4.25 -12.99
N GLY A 57 -5.68 -5.09 -13.76
CA GLY A 57 -5.82 -6.53 -13.47
C GLY A 57 -4.51 -7.27 -13.20
N LYS A 58 -3.49 -7.12 -14.06
CA LYS A 58 -2.18 -7.75 -13.86
C LYS A 58 -1.51 -7.28 -12.55
N LEU A 59 -1.57 -5.99 -12.26
CA LEU A 59 -0.98 -5.42 -11.05
C LEU A 59 -1.73 -5.88 -9.80
N MET A 60 -3.07 -5.91 -9.84
CA MET A 60 -3.89 -6.39 -8.73
C MET A 60 -3.61 -7.86 -8.42
N SER A 61 -3.40 -8.70 -9.44
CA SER A 61 -3.00 -10.10 -9.25
C SER A 61 -1.67 -10.21 -8.50
N LEU A 62 -0.65 -9.45 -8.90
CA LEU A 62 0.65 -9.47 -8.23
C LEU A 62 0.56 -8.98 -6.78
N LEU A 63 -0.20 -7.92 -6.53
CA LEU A 63 -0.44 -7.42 -5.18
C LEU A 63 -1.18 -8.44 -4.32
N GLN A 64 -2.09 -9.21 -4.90
CA GLN A 64 -2.80 -10.29 -4.22
C GLN A 64 -1.85 -11.44 -3.84
N ASP A 65 -0.91 -11.80 -4.71
CA ASP A 65 0.11 -12.82 -4.44
C ASP A 65 1.03 -12.39 -3.29
N VAL A 66 1.47 -11.12 -3.30
CA VAL A 66 2.28 -10.53 -2.21
C VAL A 66 1.50 -10.57 -0.89
N TYR A 67 0.22 -10.21 -0.91
CA TYR A 67 -0.63 -10.25 0.28
C TYR A 67 -0.74 -11.66 0.86
N VAL A 68 -0.94 -12.67 0.01
CA VAL A 68 -0.99 -14.08 0.44
C VAL A 68 0.36 -14.51 1.05
N ALA A 69 1.48 -14.14 0.41
CA ALA A 69 2.81 -14.43 0.94
C ALA A 69 3.02 -13.79 2.33
N GLU A 70 2.63 -12.53 2.52
CA GLU A 70 2.69 -11.83 3.81
C GLU A 70 1.89 -12.58 4.90
N GLN A 71 0.68 -13.03 4.58
CA GLN A 71 -0.15 -13.81 5.52
C GLN A 71 0.51 -15.14 5.89
N ASN A 72 1.06 -15.85 4.91
CA ASN A 72 1.75 -17.13 5.13
C ASN A 72 2.98 -16.96 6.04
N VAL A 73 3.81 -15.94 5.78
CA VAL A 73 4.98 -15.63 6.61
C VAL A 73 4.56 -15.30 8.04
N SER A 74 3.53 -14.48 8.20
CA SER A 74 2.98 -14.11 9.51
C SER A 74 2.46 -15.32 10.29
N ALA A 75 1.94 -16.35 9.61
CA ALA A 75 1.49 -17.59 10.23
C ALA A 75 2.66 -18.44 10.77
N PHE A 76 3.82 -18.43 10.11
CA PHE A 76 5.01 -19.17 10.56
C PHE A 76 5.65 -18.59 11.83
N GLN A 77 5.46 -17.29 12.09
CA GLN A 77 6.05 -16.60 13.25
C GLN A 77 5.32 -16.86 14.57
N LYS A 78 4.14 -17.50 14.56
CA LYS A 78 3.32 -17.76 15.76
C LYS A 78 3.68 -19.05 16.51
N LYS A 79 4.92 -19.50 16.44
CA LYS A 79 5.44 -20.66 17.20
C LYS A 79 6.44 -20.21 18.24
#